data_AF-A0A2P7BFY1-F1
#
_entry.id   AF-A0A2P7BFY1-F1
#
_cell.length_a   1.000
_cell.length_b   1.000
_cell.length_c   1.000
_cell.angle_alpha   90.00
_cell.angle_beta   90.00
_cell.angle_gamma   90.00
#
_symmetry.space_group_name_H-M   'P 1'
#
loop_
_entity.id
_entity.type
_entity.pdbx_description
1 polymer ?
#
loop_
_entity_poly.entity_id
_entity_poly.type
_entity_poly.pdbx_seq_one_letter_code
_entity_poly.pdbx_strand_id
1 'polypeptide(L)'
;MPSERTDNPSHWPDSSLRPDLVAGLTAAAVVLPKAMAYATVAGLPVSVGLYTAFVPMVVYALLGTSRVLSTSSTTTLAILTAAELGMAVPDGDPGKLITATATLTALTGALLLVASALRLGFVANLISAPVLTGFKAGIGLVIVLDQVPKLFGFHITKDGFLLDLISLVQHLPETSLVTLAVGAAALVLLLVTERLWPHSPAPLAVVGAGIAAAWLGDLSGVGVATVGLIPQSLPSITLPTPDLAIKLLPGAIGIALMSFTETIAAGRAFAAPSEPPIRANRELLAIGAANLSGAFFGAMPAGGGTSQTAVVRAVGGRTQKASLFTAGVSAATMLALAPLLGLLPQAVLAAIVIVYSIGLIQPLEFAAIRKVRTMEFRWALAAFFGVLVFGTLQGIIVAIVLSLLGLSSQAAHPRIHVIGRKRGEDLLRPVSPEHPDDETFEGLLMVRPEGRLFFANAQQVGDRVRELVANNKPSVLVIDLSRVFDIEYSALQMMVDGERRFAEEGVAIWLAGLNPDVLDYIRRSGFADRVGKDRMFLSAQAALRRYLNTSAPLPTMVAKAAPKPTRD
;
A
#
# COMPACT_ATOMS: atom_id res chain seq x y z
N MET A 1 -5.10 33.43 24.10
CA MET A 1 -5.03 33.72 22.66
C MET A 1 -3.59 34.04 22.26
N PRO A 2 -2.88 33.08 21.64
CA PRO A 2 -1.76 33.37 20.76
C PRO A 2 -2.22 33.24 19.30
N SER A 3 -1.80 34.20 18.48
CA SER A 3 -2.17 34.42 17.09
C SER A 3 -2.17 33.18 16.20
N GLU A 4 -3.32 32.85 15.63
CA GLU A 4 -3.46 31.99 14.45
C GLU A 4 -2.64 32.59 13.31
N ARG A 5 -1.52 31.95 12.98
CA ARG A 5 -0.95 32.08 11.64
C ARG A 5 -1.90 31.36 10.70
N THR A 6 -2.59 32.13 9.87
CA THR A 6 -3.32 31.63 8.73
C THR A 6 -2.34 30.96 7.78
N ASP A 7 -2.29 29.63 7.81
CA ASP A 7 -1.60 28.82 6.81
C ASP A 7 -2.27 29.06 5.45
N ASN A 8 -1.62 29.89 4.65
CA ASN A 8 -2.00 30.16 3.27
C ASN A 8 -1.70 28.91 2.40
N PRO A 9 -2.69 28.26 1.77
CA PRO A 9 -2.47 26.99 1.06
C PRO A 9 -1.87 27.16 -0.35
N SER A 10 -1.28 28.30 -0.69
CA SER A 10 -0.68 28.55 -2.00
C SER A 10 0.86 28.45 -2.00
N HIS A 11 1.41 27.34 -1.52
CA HIS A 11 2.82 27.01 -1.81
C HIS A 11 2.88 26.19 -3.10
N TRP A 12 2.95 26.87 -4.24
CA TRP A 12 3.61 26.28 -5.42
C TRP A 12 5.03 25.88 -4.98
N PRO A 13 5.54 24.68 -5.31
CA PRO A 13 6.93 24.36 -4.99
C PRO A 13 7.81 25.41 -5.66
N ASP A 14 8.76 26.00 -4.92
CA ASP A 14 9.69 26.99 -5.44
C ASP A 14 10.13 26.62 -6.85
N SER A 15 10.06 27.55 -7.78
CA SER A 15 10.49 27.41 -9.18
C SER A 15 12.00 27.10 -9.35
N SER A 16 12.72 26.93 -8.24
CA SER A 16 14.13 26.58 -8.21
C SER A 16 14.37 25.19 -8.82
N LEU A 17 15.15 25.15 -9.90
CA LEU A 17 15.63 23.92 -10.53
C LEU A 17 16.71 23.20 -9.72
N ARG A 18 17.34 23.91 -8.77
CA ARG A 18 18.48 23.41 -7.98
C ARG A 18 18.18 22.13 -7.20
N PRO A 19 17.10 22.00 -6.41
CA PRO A 19 16.84 20.76 -5.65
C PRO A 19 16.68 19.54 -6.56
N ASP A 20 15.94 19.69 -7.66
CA ASP A 20 15.74 18.59 -8.61
C ASP A 20 17.03 18.26 -9.38
N LEU A 21 17.87 19.25 -9.71
CA LEU A 21 19.19 19.02 -10.32
C LEU A 21 20.10 18.23 -9.38
N VAL A 22 20.24 18.66 -8.12
CA VAL A 22 21.09 17.98 -7.14
C VAL A 22 20.58 16.56 -6.87
N ALA A 23 19.26 16.40 -6.71
CA ALA A 23 18.63 15.10 -6.52
C ALA A 23 18.84 14.18 -7.72
N GLY A 24 18.67 14.68 -8.96
CA GLY A 24 18.86 13.91 -10.18
C GLY A 24 20.31 13.49 -10.42
N LEU A 25 21.27 14.39 -10.23
CA LEU A 25 22.69 14.07 -10.33
C LEU A 25 23.11 13.03 -9.27
N THR A 26 22.61 13.17 -8.04
CA THR A 26 22.91 12.22 -6.96
C THR A 26 22.26 10.86 -7.23
N ALA A 27 21.00 10.87 -7.66
CA ALA A 27 20.29 9.66 -8.04
C ALA A 27 21.01 8.95 -9.19
N ALA A 28 21.54 9.66 -10.19
CA ALA A 28 22.30 9.05 -11.27
C ALA A 28 23.52 8.25 -10.80
N ALA A 29 24.28 8.78 -9.83
CA ALA A 29 25.42 8.07 -9.24
C ALA A 29 25.01 6.73 -8.57
N VAL A 30 23.75 6.60 -8.16
CA VAL A 30 23.19 5.39 -7.52
C VAL A 30 22.50 4.47 -8.53
N VAL A 31 21.68 5.05 -9.41
CA VAL A 31 20.79 4.35 -10.34
C VAL A 31 21.58 3.67 -11.44
N LEU A 32 22.55 4.37 -12.05
CA LEU A 32 23.28 3.84 -13.21
C LEU A 32 24.04 2.56 -12.87
N PRO A 33 24.90 2.50 -11.83
CA PRO A 33 25.59 1.27 -11.44
C PRO A 33 24.64 0.12 -11.12
N LYS A 34 23.52 0.40 -10.44
CA LYS A 34 22.52 -0.63 -10.10
C LYS A 34 21.81 -1.16 -11.34
N ALA A 35 21.35 -0.28 -12.22
CA ALA A 35 20.66 -0.68 -13.45
C ALA A 35 21.56 -1.53 -14.35
N MET A 36 22.85 -1.18 -14.42
CA MET A 36 23.89 -1.97 -15.10
C MET A 36 24.05 -3.37 -14.50
N ALA A 37 24.19 -3.47 -13.18
CA ALA A 37 24.26 -4.76 -12.48
C ALA A 37 23.00 -5.61 -12.70
N TYR A 38 21.82 -4.99 -12.68
CA TYR A 38 20.55 -5.66 -12.94
C TYR A 38 20.41 -6.16 -14.38
N ALA A 39 20.96 -5.46 -15.36
CA ALA A 39 21.05 -5.98 -16.72
C ALA A 39 21.90 -7.26 -16.78
N THR A 40 23.02 -7.29 -16.06
CA THR A 40 23.86 -8.51 -15.95
C THR A 40 23.11 -9.66 -15.26
N VAL A 41 22.36 -9.38 -14.19
CA VAL A 41 21.49 -10.38 -13.54
C VAL A 41 20.44 -10.92 -14.51
N ALA A 42 19.90 -10.08 -15.39
CA ALA A 42 18.97 -10.48 -16.44
C ALA A 42 19.61 -11.28 -17.59
N GLY A 43 20.92 -11.53 -17.56
CA GLY A 43 21.65 -12.17 -18.65
C GLY A 43 21.85 -11.27 -19.87
N LEU A 44 21.76 -9.95 -19.69
CA LEU A 44 21.80 -8.95 -20.76
C LEU A 44 23.09 -8.14 -20.76
N PRO A 45 23.43 -7.52 -21.91
CA PRO A 45 24.53 -6.55 -21.96
C PRO A 45 24.33 -5.42 -20.95
N VAL A 46 25.41 -4.99 -20.32
CA VAL A 46 25.42 -3.92 -19.30
C VAL A 46 24.75 -2.62 -19.79
N SER A 47 24.87 -2.30 -21.08
CA SER A 47 24.26 -1.12 -21.71
C SER A 47 22.73 -1.09 -21.62
N VAL A 48 22.06 -2.26 -21.56
CA VAL A 48 20.61 -2.35 -21.37
C VAL A 48 20.18 -1.67 -20.06
N GLY A 49 21.03 -1.72 -19.03
CA GLY A 49 20.80 -1.02 -17.77
C GLY A 49 20.73 0.50 -17.96
N LEU A 50 21.65 1.07 -18.74
CA LEU A 50 21.66 2.49 -19.07
C LEU A 50 20.45 2.90 -19.90
N TYR A 51 20.03 2.07 -20.86
CA TYR A 51 18.84 2.30 -21.68
C TYR A 51 17.57 2.33 -20.83
N THR A 52 17.49 1.41 -19.87
CA THR A 52 16.36 1.31 -18.92
C THR A 52 16.34 2.48 -17.93
N ALA A 53 17.50 3.01 -17.56
CA ALA A 53 17.63 4.25 -16.77
C ALA A 53 17.52 5.54 -17.62
N PHE A 54 17.22 5.43 -18.91
CA PHE A 54 17.06 6.56 -19.83
C PHE A 54 15.64 6.65 -20.40
N VAL A 55 15.27 5.77 -21.34
CA VAL A 55 14.02 5.92 -22.10
C VAL A 55 12.77 5.75 -21.22
N PRO A 56 12.61 4.65 -20.46
CA PRO A 56 11.47 4.51 -19.55
C PRO A 56 11.40 5.63 -18.52
N MET A 57 12.55 6.10 -18.04
CA MET A 57 12.62 7.17 -17.04
C MET A 57 12.10 8.51 -17.59
N VAL A 58 12.48 8.89 -18.81
CA VAL A 58 11.99 10.10 -19.48
C VAL A 58 10.47 10.02 -19.68
N VAL A 59 9.97 8.91 -20.21
CA VAL A 59 8.54 8.74 -20.48
C VAL A 59 7.73 8.78 -19.17
N TYR A 60 8.22 8.11 -18.13
CA TYR A 60 7.58 8.16 -16.81
C TYR A 60 7.59 9.59 -16.24
N ALA A 61 8.70 10.32 -16.34
CA ALA A 61 8.82 11.68 -15.82
C ALA A 61 7.79 12.66 -16.43
N LEU A 62 7.34 12.39 -17.66
CA LEU A 62 6.34 13.21 -18.37
C LEU A 62 4.89 12.82 -18.02
N LEU A 63 4.63 11.54 -17.72
CA LEU A 63 3.27 11.01 -17.60
C LEU A 63 2.85 10.71 -16.15
N GLY A 64 3.81 10.34 -15.31
CA GLY A 64 3.62 9.89 -13.93
C GLY A 64 3.04 10.96 -13.01
N THR A 65 2.45 10.52 -11.88
CA THR A 65 1.90 11.42 -10.86
C THR A 65 2.75 11.53 -9.62
N SER A 66 3.58 10.53 -9.32
CA SER A 66 4.58 10.65 -8.26
C SER A 66 5.58 11.76 -8.61
N ARG A 67 5.94 12.58 -7.62
CA ARG A 67 6.89 13.68 -7.80
C ARG A 67 8.36 13.27 -7.72
N VAL A 68 8.65 12.17 -7.05
CA VAL A 68 10.04 11.76 -6.73
C VAL A 68 10.36 10.33 -7.18
N LEU A 69 9.38 9.59 -7.70
CA LEU A 69 9.63 8.23 -8.16
C LEU A 69 10.69 8.23 -9.25
N SER A 70 11.74 7.46 -9.03
CA SER A 70 12.78 7.18 -10.01
C SER A 70 12.53 5.81 -10.64
N THR A 71 12.33 5.79 -11.95
CA THR A 71 11.97 4.60 -12.75
C THR A 71 13.19 4.07 -13.49
N SER A 72 13.52 2.80 -13.29
CA SER A 72 14.61 2.09 -13.99
C SER A 72 14.35 0.58 -13.93
N SER A 73 15.38 -0.28 -13.92
CA SER A 73 15.24 -1.68 -13.54
C SER A 73 15.30 -1.85 -12.01
N THR A 74 14.80 -2.99 -11.51
CA THR A 74 14.88 -3.44 -10.12
C THR A 74 15.43 -4.86 -10.06
N THR A 75 15.92 -5.30 -8.90
CA THR A 75 16.40 -6.69 -8.72
C THR A 75 15.31 -7.69 -9.11
N THR A 76 14.07 -7.47 -8.69
CA THR A 76 12.93 -8.34 -8.99
C THR A 76 12.69 -8.45 -10.49
N LEU A 77 12.62 -7.30 -11.18
CA LEU A 77 12.38 -7.29 -12.63
C LEU A 77 13.56 -7.93 -13.38
N ALA A 78 14.79 -7.75 -12.92
CA ALA A 78 15.95 -8.45 -13.49
C ALA A 78 15.90 -9.96 -13.32
N ILE A 79 15.57 -10.49 -12.14
CA ILE A 79 15.46 -11.93 -11.90
C ILE A 79 14.34 -12.54 -12.74
N LEU A 80 13.17 -11.89 -12.78
CA LEU A 80 12.05 -12.35 -13.59
C LEU A 80 12.37 -12.29 -15.09
N THR A 81 13.02 -11.22 -15.53
CA THR A 81 13.49 -11.10 -16.92
C THR A 81 14.49 -12.21 -17.24
N ALA A 82 15.45 -12.51 -16.35
CA ALA A 82 16.41 -13.59 -16.53
C ALA A 82 15.71 -14.94 -16.75
N ALA A 83 14.72 -15.25 -15.90
CA ALA A 83 13.97 -16.50 -15.97
C ALA A 83 13.22 -16.64 -17.30
N GLU A 84 12.51 -15.59 -17.72
CA GLU A 84 11.76 -15.59 -18.98
C GLU A 84 12.67 -15.65 -20.21
N LEU A 85 13.77 -14.90 -20.20
CA LEU A 85 14.74 -14.93 -21.29
C LEU A 85 15.47 -16.27 -21.39
N GLY A 86 15.82 -16.89 -20.27
CA GLY A 86 16.43 -18.22 -20.24
C GLY A 86 15.52 -19.30 -20.81
N MET A 87 14.20 -19.21 -20.57
CA MET A 87 13.23 -20.11 -21.20
C MET A 87 13.00 -19.78 -22.69
N ALA A 88 13.02 -18.50 -23.05
CA ALA A 88 12.78 -18.05 -24.41
C ALA A 88 13.94 -18.37 -25.36
N VAL A 89 15.18 -18.17 -24.89
CA VAL A 89 16.44 -18.23 -25.64
C VAL A 89 17.46 -19.09 -24.87
N PRO A 90 17.26 -20.41 -24.77
CA PRO A 90 18.12 -21.29 -23.97
C PRO A 90 19.54 -21.45 -24.54
N ASP A 91 19.74 -21.15 -25.83
CA ASP A 91 21.04 -21.12 -26.50
C ASP A 91 21.84 -19.84 -26.20
N GLY A 92 21.24 -18.85 -25.53
CA GLY A 92 21.91 -17.61 -25.15
C GLY A 92 22.31 -16.73 -26.33
N ASP A 93 21.71 -16.93 -27.51
CA ASP A 93 22.04 -16.15 -28.70
C ASP A 93 21.81 -14.64 -28.46
N PRO A 94 22.84 -13.78 -28.59
CA PRO A 94 22.72 -12.36 -28.24
C PRO A 94 21.65 -11.61 -29.05
N GLY A 95 21.47 -11.95 -30.34
CA GLY A 95 20.49 -11.30 -31.20
C GLY A 95 19.06 -11.67 -30.81
N LYS A 96 18.82 -12.96 -30.54
CA LYS A 96 17.53 -13.45 -30.02
C LYS A 96 17.25 -12.90 -28.63
N LEU A 97 18.24 -12.78 -27.74
CA LEU A 97 18.06 -12.22 -26.40
C LEU A 97 17.59 -10.76 -26.44
N ILE A 98 18.19 -9.93 -27.30
CA ILE A 98 17.78 -8.53 -27.48
C ILE A 98 16.34 -8.46 -28.02
N THR A 99 15.99 -9.30 -29.00
CA THR A 99 14.64 -9.34 -29.58
C THR A 99 13.59 -9.87 -28.59
N ALA A 100 13.94 -10.89 -27.81
CA ALA A 100 13.11 -11.44 -26.73
C ALA A 100 12.90 -10.41 -25.62
N THR A 101 13.93 -9.66 -25.26
CA THR A 101 13.85 -8.55 -24.28
C THR A 101 12.91 -7.47 -24.77
N ALA A 102 13.07 -6.99 -26.01
CA ALA A 102 12.16 -6.01 -26.60
C ALA A 102 10.71 -6.52 -26.61
N THR A 103 10.49 -7.78 -26.94
CA THR A 103 9.16 -8.40 -26.94
C THR A 103 8.56 -8.48 -25.54
N LEU A 104 9.33 -8.93 -24.55
CA LEU A 104 8.91 -9.03 -23.15
C LEU A 104 8.58 -7.65 -22.55
N THR A 105 9.42 -6.65 -22.80
CA THR A 105 9.21 -5.27 -22.36
C THR A 105 7.98 -4.66 -23.05
N ALA A 106 7.77 -4.91 -24.34
CA ALA A 106 6.60 -4.44 -25.08
C ALA A 106 5.30 -5.05 -24.55
N LEU A 107 5.27 -6.36 -24.31
CA LEU A 107 4.13 -7.05 -23.70
C LEU A 107 3.84 -6.51 -22.30
N THR A 108 4.87 -6.33 -21.48
CA THR A 108 4.76 -5.73 -20.14
C THR A 108 4.10 -4.35 -20.23
N GLY A 109 4.59 -3.49 -21.13
CA GLY A 109 4.01 -2.16 -21.36
C GLY A 109 2.56 -2.20 -21.84
N ALA A 110 2.25 -3.07 -22.81
CA ALA A 110 0.91 -3.24 -23.34
C ALA A 110 -0.09 -3.73 -22.28
N LEU A 111 0.29 -4.72 -21.47
CA LEU A 111 -0.54 -5.24 -20.37
C LEU A 111 -0.85 -4.15 -19.33
N LEU A 112 0.14 -3.30 -19.00
CA LEU A 112 -0.04 -2.18 -18.07
C LEU A 112 -0.98 -1.11 -18.64
N LEU A 113 -0.91 -0.83 -19.95
CA LEU A 113 -1.83 0.07 -20.63
C LEU A 113 -3.26 -0.49 -20.67
N VAL A 114 -3.42 -1.79 -20.93
CA VAL A 114 -4.72 -2.50 -20.86
C VAL A 114 -5.27 -2.43 -19.44
N ALA A 115 -4.45 -2.72 -18.43
CA ALA A 115 -4.86 -2.62 -17.03
C ALA A 115 -5.29 -1.19 -16.65
N SER A 116 -4.60 -0.16 -17.17
CA SER A 116 -4.99 1.24 -17.01
C SER A 116 -6.37 1.51 -17.63
N ALA A 117 -6.61 1.04 -18.85
CA ALA A 117 -7.88 1.21 -19.56
C ALA A 117 -9.05 0.54 -18.80
N LEU A 118 -8.80 -0.65 -18.24
CA LEU A 118 -9.74 -1.40 -17.39
C LEU A 118 -9.86 -0.83 -15.96
N ARG A 119 -9.15 0.26 -15.64
CA ARG A 119 -9.14 0.93 -14.34
C ARG A 119 -8.70 0.04 -13.16
N LEU A 120 -7.82 -0.93 -13.41
CA LEU A 120 -7.37 -1.90 -12.41
C LEU A 120 -6.45 -1.32 -11.32
N GLY A 121 -6.13 -0.02 -11.38
CA GLY A 121 -5.36 0.68 -10.36
C GLY A 121 -6.03 0.72 -8.97
N PHE A 122 -7.30 0.32 -8.84
CA PHE A 122 -7.97 0.24 -7.53
C PHE A 122 -7.26 -0.70 -6.55
N VAL A 123 -6.54 -1.73 -7.04
CA VAL A 123 -5.77 -2.67 -6.21
C VAL A 123 -4.73 -1.95 -5.36
N ALA A 124 -4.19 -0.83 -5.84
CA ALA A 124 -3.28 0.01 -5.07
C ALA A 124 -3.90 0.51 -3.76
N ASN A 125 -5.22 0.74 -3.71
CA ASN A 125 -5.92 1.25 -2.53
C ASN A 125 -5.96 0.26 -1.36
N LEU A 126 -5.56 -0.99 -1.59
CA LEU A 126 -5.48 -2.01 -0.56
C LEU A 126 -4.22 -1.87 0.32
N ILE A 127 -3.27 -1.00 -0.06
CA ILE A 127 -2.10 -0.63 0.76
C ILE A 127 -2.50 0.50 1.71
N SER A 128 -2.77 0.15 2.97
CA SER A 128 -3.10 1.10 4.04
C SER A 128 -1.87 1.84 4.59
N ALA A 129 -2.08 2.96 5.28
CA ALA A 129 -0.97 3.72 5.88
C ALA A 129 -0.16 2.92 6.93
N PRO A 130 -0.78 2.11 7.82
CA PRO A 130 -0.02 1.23 8.71
C PRO A 130 0.85 0.20 7.97
N VAL A 131 0.32 -0.42 6.91
CA VAL A 131 1.08 -1.36 6.07
C VAL A 131 2.25 -0.63 5.39
N LEU A 132 2.03 0.59 4.90
CA LEU A 132 3.07 1.39 4.29
C LEU A 132 4.17 1.78 5.28
N THR A 133 3.81 2.08 6.53
CA THR A 133 4.77 2.37 7.62
C THR A 133 5.68 1.16 7.87
N GLY A 134 5.08 -0.03 7.98
CA GLY A 134 5.80 -1.30 8.10
C GLY A 134 6.74 -1.56 6.92
N PHE A 135 6.22 -1.36 5.71
CA PHE A 135 6.97 -1.52 4.47
C PHE A 135 8.19 -0.59 4.38
N LYS A 136 8.03 0.71 4.68
CA LYS A 136 9.15 1.69 4.68
C LYS A 136 10.27 1.25 5.61
N ALA A 137 9.93 0.87 6.84
CA ALA A 137 10.92 0.42 7.81
C ALA A 137 11.62 -0.88 7.38
N GLY A 138 10.86 -1.84 6.82
CA GLY A 138 11.42 -3.09 6.32
C GLY A 138 12.39 -2.85 5.16
N ILE A 139 11.99 -2.03 4.19
CA ILE A 139 12.85 -1.65 3.06
C ILE A 139 14.09 -0.88 3.53
N GLY A 140 13.94 0.05 4.46
CA GLY A 140 15.08 0.81 5.00
C GLY A 140 16.15 -0.15 5.54
N LEU A 141 15.75 -1.17 6.29
CA LEU A 141 16.67 -2.14 6.87
C LEU A 141 17.30 -3.08 5.81
N VAL A 142 16.52 -3.55 4.83
CA VAL A 142 17.04 -4.35 3.70
C VAL A 142 18.08 -3.55 2.92
N ILE A 143 17.78 -2.29 2.58
CA ILE A 143 18.71 -1.44 1.81
C ILE A 143 20.00 -1.21 2.59
N VAL A 144 19.92 -0.97 3.90
CA VAL A 144 21.09 -0.81 4.76
C VAL A 144 21.92 -2.09 4.72
N LEU A 145 21.33 -3.25 5.00
CA LEU A 145 22.03 -4.54 4.97
C LEU A 145 22.67 -4.82 3.60
N ASP A 146 22.02 -4.45 2.50
CA ASP A 146 22.56 -4.59 1.14
C ASP A 146 23.80 -3.73 0.86
N GLN A 147 23.98 -2.64 1.62
CA GLN A 147 25.10 -1.72 1.44
C GLN A 147 26.25 -1.99 2.41
N VAL A 148 25.99 -2.57 3.59
CA VAL A 148 27.02 -2.79 4.61
C VAL A 148 28.24 -3.58 4.08
N PRO A 149 28.10 -4.71 3.36
CA PRO A 149 29.25 -5.46 2.83
C PRO A 149 30.19 -4.62 1.95
N LYS A 150 29.62 -3.69 1.17
CA LYS A 150 30.39 -2.80 0.27
C LYS A 150 31.21 -1.76 1.02
N LEU A 151 30.81 -1.39 2.25
CA LEU A 151 31.63 -0.56 3.13
C LEU A 151 32.83 -1.34 3.66
N PHE A 152 32.65 -2.62 3.98
CA PHE A 152 33.73 -3.48 4.45
C PHE A 152 34.60 -4.02 3.30
N GLY A 153 34.17 -3.87 2.04
CA GLY A 153 34.93 -4.23 0.85
C GLY A 153 34.88 -5.70 0.47
N PHE A 154 33.87 -6.44 0.94
CA PHE A 154 33.61 -7.81 0.52
C PHE A 154 32.22 -7.96 -0.11
N HIS A 155 32.02 -9.06 -0.81
CA HIS A 155 30.75 -9.39 -1.47
C HIS A 155 30.08 -10.55 -0.72
N ILE A 156 28.75 -10.50 -0.62
CA ILE A 156 27.95 -11.62 -0.10
C ILE A 156 27.04 -12.12 -1.22
N THR A 157 26.90 -13.45 -1.30
CA THR A 157 25.85 -14.06 -2.12
C THR A 157 24.51 -13.77 -1.46
N LYS A 158 23.56 -13.25 -2.23
CA LYS A 158 22.25 -12.85 -1.73
C LYS A 158 21.33 -14.05 -1.58
N ASP A 159 20.87 -14.30 -0.35
CA ASP A 159 19.97 -15.41 -0.02
C ASP A 159 18.93 -15.04 1.05
N GLY A 160 18.42 -13.81 0.95
CA GLY A 160 17.40 -13.30 1.87
C GLY A 160 17.97 -12.70 3.16
N PHE A 161 17.18 -11.86 3.82
CA PHE A 161 17.69 -10.93 4.85
C PHE A 161 18.41 -11.62 6.02
N LEU A 162 17.86 -12.72 6.55
CA LEU A 162 18.44 -13.41 7.71
C LEU A 162 19.76 -14.11 7.36
N LEU A 163 19.83 -14.77 6.20
CA LEU A 163 21.05 -15.43 5.75
C LEU A 163 22.11 -14.39 5.38
N ASP A 164 21.73 -13.31 4.70
CA ASP A 164 22.61 -12.17 4.40
C ASP A 164 23.22 -11.56 5.68
N LEU A 165 22.44 -11.46 6.76
CA LEU A 165 22.92 -10.96 8.05
C LEU A 165 23.94 -11.91 8.70
N ILE A 166 23.70 -13.22 8.63
CA ILE A 166 24.65 -14.24 9.10
C ILE A 166 25.92 -14.19 8.25
N SER A 167 25.78 -14.15 6.92
CA SER A 167 26.91 -14.06 5.98
C SER A 167 27.73 -12.79 6.21
N LEU A 168 27.10 -11.65 6.50
CA LEU A 168 27.80 -10.42 6.85
C LEU A 168 28.72 -10.61 8.07
N VAL A 169 28.22 -11.26 9.13
CA VAL A 169 29.00 -11.52 10.35
C VAL A 169 30.13 -12.52 10.07
N GLN A 170 29.87 -13.54 9.25
CA GLN A 170 30.86 -14.55 8.89
C GLN A 170 32.03 -13.99 8.07
N HIS A 171 31.77 -13.07 7.14
CA HIS A 171 32.78 -12.48 6.26
C HIS A 171 33.42 -11.21 6.85
N LEU A 172 33.04 -10.81 8.07
CA LEU A 172 33.64 -9.65 8.74
C LEU A 172 35.18 -9.73 8.84
N PRO A 173 35.82 -10.91 9.04
CA PRO A 173 37.28 -11.03 8.97
C PRO A 173 37.91 -10.72 7.60
N GLU A 174 37.14 -10.75 6.51
CA GLU A 174 37.61 -10.46 5.13
C GLU A 174 37.60 -8.97 4.80
N THR A 175 37.39 -8.12 5.80
CA THR A 175 37.32 -6.67 5.64
C THR A 175 38.58 -6.08 5.00
N SER A 176 38.40 -5.33 3.91
CA SER A 176 39.44 -4.47 3.36
C SER A 176 39.50 -3.16 4.15
N LEU A 177 40.60 -2.97 4.88
CA LEU A 177 40.83 -1.76 5.66
C LEU A 177 40.83 -0.49 4.81
N VAL A 178 41.32 -0.57 3.57
CA VAL A 178 41.34 0.56 2.64
C VAL A 178 39.91 0.93 2.21
N THR A 179 39.10 -0.07 1.83
CA THR A 179 37.71 0.16 1.45
C THR A 179 36.89 0.69 2.63
N LEU A 180 37.13 0.15 3.84
CA LEU A 180 36.50 0.63 5.06
C LEU A 180 36.90 2.09 5.37
N ALA A 181 38.17 2.45 5.20
CA ALA A 181 38.62 3.83 5.40
C ALA A 181 37.96 4.79 4.39
N VAL A 182 37.85 4.40 3.12
CA VAL A 182 37.15 5.19 2.09
C VAL A 182 35.67 5.35 2.43
N GLY A 183 35.00 4.26 2.82
CA GLY A 183 33.59 4.27 3.22
C GLY A 183 33.33 5.10 4.48
N ALA A 184 34.19 4.97 5.49
CA ALA A 184 34.11 5.74 6.73
C ALA A 184 34.37 7.23 6.47
N ALA A 185 35.37 7.57 5.65
CA ALA A 185 35.63 8.94 5.24
C ALA A 185 34.44 9.53 4.46
N ALA A 186 33.82 8.75 3.57
CA ALA A 186 32.61 9.17 2.86
C ALA A 186 31.43 9.42 3.81
N LEU A 187 31.20 8.54 4.79
CA LEU A 187 30.17 8.71 5.82
C LEU A 187 30.42 9.96 6.67
N VAL A 188 31.65 10.13 7.18
CA VAL A 188 32.02 11.29 7.99
C VAL A 188 31.85 12.57 7.18
N LEU A 189 32.36 12.61 5.94
CA LEU A 189 32.23 13.77 5.07
C LEU A 189 30.76 14.10 4.80
N LEU A 190 29.93 13.10 4.51
CA LEU A 190 28.51 13.29 4.26
C LEU A 190 27.80 13.87 5.49
N LEU A 191 27.96 13.23 6.65
CA LEU A 191 27.31 13.64 7.91
C LEU A 191 27.79 15.01 8.39
N VAL A 192 29.09 15.30 8.32
CA VAL A 192 29.66 16.59 8.70
C VAL A 192 29.15 17.69 7.77
N THR A 193 29.14 17.45 6.46
CA THR A 193 28.67 18.43 5.48
C THR A 193 27.19 18.73 5.67
N GLU A 194 26.34 17.71 5.90
CA GLU A 194 24.91 17.91 6.21
C GLU A 194 24.70 18.65 7.53
N ARG A 195 25.54 18.39 8.53
CA ARG A 195 25.43 19.02 9.84
C ARG A 195 25.87 20.48 9.85
N LEU A 196 26.91 20.82 9.07
CA LEU A 196 27.46 22.17 8.97
C LEU A 196 26.71 23.03 7.94
N TRP A 197 26.33 22.43 6.82
CA TRP A 197 25.58 23.09 5.74
C TRP A 197 24.32 22.28 5.37
N PRO A 198 23.24 22.41 6.16
CA PRO A 198 21.96 21.81 5.82
C PRO A 198 21.52 22.23 4.41
N HIS A 199 21.00 21.27 3.62
CA HIS A 199 20.59 21.45 2.22
C HIS A 199 21.73 21.69 1.20
N SER A 200 22.99 21.48 1.58
CA SER A 200 24.10 21.42 0.63
C SER A 200 23.99 20.18 -0.28
N PRO A 201 24.59 20.19 -1.49
CA PRO A 201 24.69 19.02 -2.35
C PRO A 201 25.75 18.04 -1.83
N ALA A 202 25.73 17.73 -0.52
CA ALA A 202 26.72 16.91 0.14
C ALA A 202 26.99 15.58 -0.58
N PRO A 203 25.97 14.83 -1.06
CA PRO A 203 26.22 13.58 -1.79
C PRO A 203 27.04 13.77 -3.06
N LEU A 204 26.82 14.85 -3.83
CA LEU A 204 27.59 15.14 -5.03
C LEU A 204 29.04 15.50 -4.69
N ALA A 205 29.25 16.23 -3.59
CA ALA A 205 30.59 16.52 -3.10
C ALA A 205 31.30 15.22 -2.69
N VAL A 206 30.63 14.29 -2.01
CA VAL A 206 31.21 12.99 -1.65
C VAL A 206 31.48 12.12 -2.88
N VAL A 207 30.58 12.09 -3.87
CA VAL A 207 30.81 11.39 -5.16
C VAL A 207 32.05 11.96 -5.87
N GLY A 208 32.12 13.30 -6.01
CA GLY A 208 33.25 13.96 -6.64
C GLY A 208 34.58 13.72 -5.90
N ALA A 209 34.56 13.83 -4.57
CA ALA A 209 35.73 13.54 -3.73
C ALA A 209 36.16 12.06 -3.83
N GLY A 210 35.20 11.13 -3.89
CA GLY A 210 35.45 9.71 -4.07
C GLY A 210 36.10 9.38 -5.41
N ILE A 211 35.61 9.98 -6.50
CA ILE A 211 36.20 9.84 -7.83
C ILE A 211 37.60 10.46 -7.88
N ALA A 212 37.78 11.66 -7.30
CA ALA A 212 39.08 12.31 -7.24
C ALA A 212 40.10 11.49 -6.45
N ALA A 213 39.69 10.93 -5.30
CA ALA A 213 40.53 10.04 -4.51
C ALA A 213 40.88 8.75 -5.27
N ALA A 214 39.91 8.16 -5.97
CA ALA A 214 40.12 6.97 -6.80
C ALA A 214 41.12 7.22 -7.92
N TRP A 215 41.04 8.38 -8.57
CA TRP A 215 41.93 8.79 -9.65
C TRP A 215 43.34 9.12 -9.15
N LEU A 216 43.46 9.94 -8.10
CA LEU A 216 44.76 10.41 -7.58
C LEU A 216 45.54 9.30 -6.85
N GLY A 217 44.82 8.41 -6.16
CA GLY A 217 45.41 7.39 -5.30
C GLY A 217 45.44 5.98 -5.91
N ASP A 218 45.01 5.81 -7.16
CA ASP A 218 44.79 4.51 -7.81
C ASP A 218 44.08 3.50 -6.88
N LEU A 219 42.92 3.92 -6.34
CA LEU A 219 42.22 3.12 -5.33
C LEU A 219 41.83 1.73 -5.85
N SER A 220 41.55 1.61 -7.16
CA SER A 220 41.32 0.33 -7.83
C SER A 220 42.54 -0.58 -7.75
N GLY A 221 43.75 -0.05 -7.98
CA GLY A 221 45.01 -0.78 -7.91
C GLY A 221 45.35 -1.30 -6.50
N VAL A 222 44.85 -0.63 -5.44
CA VAL A 222 45.01 -1.08 -4.04
C VAL A 222 43.81 -1.88 -3.51
N GLY A 223 42.93 -2.36 -4.40
CA GLY A 223 41.87 -3.32 -4.08
C GLY A 223 40.53 -2.71 -3.64
N VAL A 224 40.31 -1.41 -3.84
CA VAL A 224 38.99 -0.79 -3.62
C VAL A 224 38.10 -1.05 -4.84
N ALA A 225 36.96 -1.70 -4.63
CA ALA A 225 36.00 -1.95 -5.70
C ALA A 225 35.38 -0.63 -6.21
N THR A 226 35.48 -0.40 -7.52
CA THR A 226 34.81 0.71 -8.22
C THR A 226 33.65 0.20 -9.08
N VAL A 227 32.94 1.11 -9.76
CA VAL A 227 31.88 0.76 -10.72
C VAL A 227 32.47 0.00 -11.92
N GLY A 228 33.68 0.34 -12.35
CA GLY A 228 34.39 -0.37 -13.42
C GLY A 228 34.01 0.07 -14.83
N LEU A 229 34.21 -0.82 -15.81
CA LEU A 229 34.01 -0.49 -17.23
C LEU A 229 32.53 -0.29 -17.56
N ILE A 230 32.19 0.87 -18.09
CA ILE A 230 30.84 1.23 -18.53
C ILE A 230 30.82 1.27 -20.06
N PRO A 231 29.97 0.48 -20.75
CA PRO A 231 29.89 0.51 -22.21
C PRO A 231 29.39 1.86 -22.72
N GLN A 232 30.09 2.44 -23.70
CA GLN A 232 29.67 3.64 -24.41
C GLN A 232 28.92 3.26 -25.69
N SER A 233 27.62 2.99 -25.57
CA SER A 233 26.77 2.66 -26.71
C SER A 233 25.43 3.38 -26.59
N LEU A 234 24.93 3.93 -27.71
CA LEU A 234 23.57 4.44 -27.79
C LEU A 234 22.58 3.31 -28.09
N PRO A 235 21.32 3.42 -27.62
CA PRO A 235 20.31 2.42 -27.92
C PRO A 235 20.00 2.39 -29.42
N SER A 236 20.03 1.19 -30.02
CA SER A 236 19.54 0.94 -31.37
C SER A 236 18.05 0.65 -31.35
N ILE A 237 17.36 0.92 -32.47
CA ILE A 237 15.96 0.55 -32.62
C ILE A 237 15.86 -0.97 -32.73
N THR A 238 15.12 -1.58 -31.80
CA THR A 238 14.84 -3.02 -31.79
C THR A 238 13.34 -3.23 -31.90
N LEU A 239 12.92 -4.06 -32.85
CA LEU A 239 11.49 -4.37 -33.03
C LEU A 239 11.11 -5.63 -32.24
N PRO A 240 10.04 -5.57 -31.41
CA PRO A 240 9.40 -6.76 -30.87
C PRO A 240 8.96 -7.73 -31.97
N THR A 241 9.02 -9.04 -31.70
CA THR A 241 8.51 -10.06 -32.63
C THR A 241 7.23 -10.72 -32.10
N PRO A 242 6.18 -10.85 -32.94
CA PRO A 242 4.99 -11.62 -32.59
C PRO A 242 5.27 -13.10 -32.29
N ASP A 243 6.35 -13.66 -32.84
CA ASP A 243 6.68 -15.10 -32.74
C ASP A 243 6.93 -15.53 -31.28
N LEU A 244 7.49 -14.63 -30.48
CA LEU A 244 7.76 -14.88 -29.06
C LEU A 244 6.62 -14.42 -28.15
N ALA A 245 5.60 -13.75 -28.69
CA ALA A 245 4.60 -13.08 -27.88
C ALA A 245 3.79 -14.06 -27.03
N ILE A 246 3.30 -15.15 -27.62
CA ILE A 246 2.52 -16.17 -26.90
C ILE A 246 3.38 -16.86 -25.82
N LYS A 247 4.65 -17.15 -26.14
CA LYS A 247 5.60 -17.81 -25.23
C LYS A 247 5.93 -16.93 -24.02
N LEU A 248 6.11 -15.63 -24.23
CA LEU A 248 6.51 -14.67 -23.19
C LEU A 248 5.31 -14.05 -22.45
N LEU A 249 4.07 -14.23 -22.92
CA LEU A 249 2.89 -13.61 -22.33
C LEU A 249 2.68 -13.97 -20.85
N PRO A 250 2.81 -15.24 -20.40
CA PRO A 250 2.66 -15.59 -18.99
C PRO A 250 3.67 -14.87 -18.10
N GLY A 251 4.95 -14.84 -18.51
CA GLY A 251 6.01 -14.10 -17.84
C GLY A 251 5.75 -12.60 -17.80
N ALA A 252 5.32 -12.02 -18.93
CA ALA A 252 4.99 -10.61 -19.04
C ALA A 252 3.86 -10.19 -18.10
N ILE A 253 2.87 -11.06 -17.83
CA ILE A 253 1.81 -10.79 -16.83
C ILE A 253 2.42 -10.66 -15.43
N GLY A 254 3.30 -11.58 -15.04
CA GLY A 254 4.00 -11.53 -13.76
C GLY A 254 4.86 -10.27 -13.64
N ILE A 255 5.64 -9.96 -14.67
CA ILE A 255 6.51 -8.77 -14.72
C ILE A 255 5.69 -7.48 -14.73
N ALA A 256 4.57 -7.41 -15.45
CA ALA A 256 3.65 -6.26 -15.42
C ALA A 256 3.09 -6.04 -14.02
N LEU A 257 2.63 -7.12 -13.37
CA LEU A 257 2.16 -7.04 -11.99
C LEU A 257 3.25 -6.52 -11.06
N MET A 258 4.50 -7.00 -11.19
CA MET A 258 5.62 -6.53 -10.37
C MET A 258 5.98 -5.09 -10.65
N SER A 259 6.12 -4.72 -11.93
CA SER A 259 6.44 -3.36 -12.38
C SER A 259 5.44 -2.35 -11.80
N PHE A 260 4.14 -2.66 -11.87
CA PHE A 260 3.11 -1.79 -11.27
C PHE A 260 3.17 -1.77 -9.75
N THR A 261 3.29 -2.93 -9.10
CA THR A 261 3.27 -3.03 -7.64
C THR A 261 4.45 -2.29 -7.02
N GLU A 262 5.66 -2.44 -7.56
CA GLU A 262 6.86 -1.71 -7.11
C GLU A 262 6.72 -0.20 -7.34
N THR A 263 6.20 0.20 -8.51
CA THR A 263 5.93 1.61 -8.85
C THR A 263 4.98 2.27 -7.85
N ILE A 264 3.85 1.62 -7.55
CA ILE A 264 2.88 2.13 -6.57
C ILE A 264 3.43 2.12 -5.15
N ALA A 265 4.09 1.04 -4.75
CA ALA A 265 4.63 0.90 -3.42
C ALA A 265 5.69 1.97 -3.14
N ALA A 266 6.66 2.12 -4.03
CA ALA A 266 7.67 3.17 -3.94
C ALA A 266 7.04 4.56 -4.02
N GLY A 267 6.15 4.80 -4.99
CA GLY A 267 5.48 6.08 -5.14
C GLY A 267 4.79 6.52 -3.84
N ARG A 268 3.96 5.64 -3.26
CA ARG A 268 3.24 5.94 -2.00
C ARG A 268 4.19 6.05 -0.82
N ALA A 269 5.21 5.19 -0.73
CA ALA A 269 6.16 5.17 0.38
C ALA A 269 6.90 6.50 0.51
N PHE A 270 7.21 7.15 -0.62
CA PHE A 270 7.99 8.38 -0.67
C PHE A 270 7.17 9.63 -1.00
N ALA A 271 5.83 9.54 -1.09
CA ALA A 271 4.97 10.71 -1.24
C ALA A 271 4.94 11.54 0.05
N ALA A 272 5.07 12.85 -0.06
CA ALA A 272 4.93 13.73 1.09
C ALA A 272 3.44 14.03 1.36
N PRO A 273 3.00 14.22 2.62
CA PRO A 273 1.59 14.50 2.94
C PRO A 273 1.02 15.75 2.25
N SER A 274 1.86 16.74 1.93
CA SER A 274 1.47 17.98 1.24
C SER A 274 1.37 17.82 -0.29
N GLU A 275 1.78 16.68 -0.84
CA GLU A 275 1.77 16.45 -2.28
C GLU A 275 0.41 15.91 -2.77
N PRO A 276 0.06 16.15 -4.04
CA PRO A 276 -1.12 15.54 -4.63
C PRO A 276 -1.10 14.01 -4.51
N PRO A 277 -2.25 13.36 -4.27
CA PRO A 277 -2.32 11.92 -4.15
C PRO A 277 -1.91 11.23 -5.46
N ILE A 278 -1.21 10.12 -5.32
CA ILE A 278 -0.79 9.30 -6.46
C ILE A 278 -2.00 8.61 -7.08
N ARG A 279 -2.20 8.82 -8.38
CA ARG A 279 -3.34 8.28 -9.12
C ARG A 279 -2.95 6.95 -9.78
N ALA A 280 -3.33 5.84 -9.16
CA ALA A 280 -2.88 4.51 -9.55
C ALA A 280 -3.13 4.14 -11.02
N ASN A 281 -4.28 4.51 -11.60
CA ASN A 281 -4.53 4.28 -13.03
C ASN A 281 -3.62 5.11 -13.94
N ARG A 282 -3.24 6.33 -13.52
CA ARG A 282 -2.27 7.12 -14.27
C ARG A 282 -0.85 6.60 -14.11
N GLU A 283 -0.53 5.99 -12.97
CA GLU A 283 0.72 5.26 -12.79
C GLU A 283 0.80 4.05 -13.73
N LEU A 284 -0.27 3.24 -13.85
CA LEU A 284 -0.36 2.15 -14.86
C LEU A 284 -0.08 2.68 -16.27
N LEU A 285 -0.73 3.77 -16.65
CA LEU A 285 -0.51 4.40 -17.96
C LEU A 285 0.95 4.85 -18.14
N ALA A 286 1.51 5.55 -17.14
CA ALA A 286 2.86 6.10 -17.22
C ALA A 286 3.92 5.00 -17.31
N ILE A 287 3.84 3.97 -16.47
CA ILE A 287 4.79 2.86 -16.48
C ILE A 287 4.58 1.94 -17.68
N GLY A 288 3.34 1.78 -18.13
CA GLY A 288 3.02 1.02 -19.34
C GLY A 288 3.57 1.68 -20.61
N ALA A 289 3.37 2.99 -20.75
CA ALA A 289 3.96 3.77 -21.82
C ALA A 289 5.51 3.76 -21.73
N ALA A 290 6.07 3.89 -20.53
CA ALA A 290 7.52 3.86 -20.33
C ALA A 290 8.16 2.55 -20.77
N ASN A 291 7.55 1.41 -20.42
CA ASN A 291 7.99 0.10 -20.87
C ASN A 291 7.79 -0.07 -22.39
N LEU A 292 6.62 0.26 -22.91
CA LEU A 292 6.34 0.11 -24.33
C LEU A 292 7.30 0.95 -25.20
N SER A 293 7.59 2.19 -24.80
CA SER A 293 8.61 2.99 -25.47
C SER A 293 10.00 2.40 -25.28
N GLY A 294 10.38 2.00 -24.06
CA GLY A 294 11.68 1.39 -23.77
C GLY A 294 11.97 0.14 -24.60
N ALA A 295 10.94 -0.67 -24.89
CA ALA A 295 11.05 -1.87 -25.71
C ALA A 295 11.68 -1.60 -27.09
N PHE A 296 11.33 -0.48 -27.71
CA PHE A 296 11.87 -0.10 -29.03
C PHE A 296 13.31 0.40 -28.97
N PHE A 297 13.83 0.74 -27.79
CA PHE A 297 15.16 1.28 -27.56
C PHE A 297 16.03 0.36 -26.70
N GLY A 298 15.75 -0.95 -26.74
CA GLY A 298 16.58 -1.97 -26.09
C GLY A 298 16.55 -1.95 -24.56
N ALA A 299 15.56 -1.31 -23.93
CA ALA A 299 15.37 -1.38 -22.49
C ALA A 299 14.74 -2.72 -22.09
N MET A 300 15.15 -3.24 -20.94
CA MET A 300 14.46 -4.34 -20.27
C MET A 300 13.25 -3.80 -19.49
N PRO A 301 12.36 -4.67 -18.97
CA PRO A 301 11.24 -4.23 -18.17
C PRO A 301 11.64 -3.32 -17.00
N ALA A 302 10.97 -2.18 -16.90
CA ALA A 302 11.23 -1.12 -15.94
C ALA A 302 10.12 -0.99 -14.89
N GLY A 303 10.47 -0.49 -13.71
CA GLY A 303 9.59 -0.25 -12.57
C GLY A 303 10.13 0.84 -11.65
N GLY A 304 9.33 1.21 -10.64
CA GLY A 304 9.74 2.18 -9.63
C GLY A 304 10.72 1.58 -8.62
N GLY A 305 11.97 2.07 -8.62
CA GLY A 305 12.99 1.60 -7.69
C GLY A 305 12.93 2.34 -6.34
N THR A 306 12.92 1.58 -5.25
CA THR A 306 12.77 2.13 -3.89
C THR A 306 14.02 2.85 -3.39
N SER A 307 15.22 2.27 -3.53
CA SER A 307 16.46 2.89 -3.03
C SER A 307 16.77 4.23 -3.72
N GLN A 308 16.58 4.28 -5.03
CA GLN A 308 16.79 5.49 -5.83
C GLN A 308 15.76 6.57 -5.56
N THR A 309 14.49 6.18 -5.39
CA THR A 309 13.43 7.12 -4.98
C THR A 309 13.70 7.67 -3.58
N ALA A 310 14.24 6.83 -2.67
CA ALA A 310 14.67 7.26 -1.34
C ALA A 310 15.75 8.34 -1.43
N VAL A 311 16.78 8.12 -2.26
CA VAL A 311 17.85 9.10 -2.49
C VAL A 311 17.29 10.41 -3.08
N VAL A 312 16.45 10.35 -4.11
CA VAL A 312 15.82 11.55 -4.69
C VAL A 312 15.08 12.34 -3.63
N ARG A 313 14.24 11.67 -2.82
CA ARG A 313 13.47 12.33 -1.76
C ARG A 313 14.37 12.91 -0.68
N ALA A 314 15.36 12.16 -0.21
CA ALA A 314 16.17 12.54 0.93
C ALA A 314 17.09 13.73 0.63
N VAL A 315 17.58 13.85 -0.60
CA VAL A 315 18.38 14.98 -1.08
C VAL A 315 17.51 16.21 -1.42
N GLY A 316 16.19 16.09 -1.28
CA GLY A 316 15.25 17.20 -1.41
C GLY A 316 14.63 17.37 -2.78
N GLY A 317 14.63 16.32 -3.62
CA GLY A 317 13.90 16.29 -4.89
C GLY A 317 12.40 16.57 -4.68
N ARG A 318 11.83 17.37 -5.59
CA ARG A 318 10.46 17.91 -5.46
C ARG A 318 9.59 17.61 -6.68
N THR A 319 10.19 17.34 -7.84
CA THR A 319 9.48 17.08 -9.09
C THR A 319 10.19 16.04 -9.96
N GLN A 320 9.48 15.55 -10.98
CA GLN A 320 10.03 14.61 -11.97
C GLN A 320 11.15 15.19 -12.83
N LYS A 321 11.47 16.48 -12.68
CA LYS A 321 12.71 17.05 -13.25
C LYS A 321 13.95 16.32 -12.72
N ALA A 322 13.93 15.82 -11.48
CA ALA A 322 15.03 15.02 -10.95
C ALA A 322 15.28 13.76 -11.81
N SER A 323 14.22 13.05 -12.19
CA SER A 323 14.30 11.91 -13.12
C SER A 323 14.79 12.31 -14.51
N LEU A 324 14.40 13.48 -15.03
CA LEU A 324 14.93 13.99 -16.30
C LEU A 324 16.43 14.29 -16.21
N PHE A 325 16.93 14.85 -15.11
CA PHE A 325 18.36 15.04 -14.88
C PHE A 325 19.09 13.71 -14.77
N THR A 326 18.54 12.73 -14.05
CA THR A 326 19.09 11.36 -13.98
C THR A 326 19.19 10.73 -15.37
N ALA A 327 18.14 10.81 -16.18
CA ALA A 327 18.13 10.34 -17.55
C ALA A 327 19.16 11.08 -18.43
N GLY A 328 19.31 12.40 -18.23
CA GLY A 328 20.34 13.20 -18.87
C GLY A 328 21.75 12.74 -18.53
N VAL A 329 22.01 12.37 -17.27
CA VAL A 329 23.30 11.76 -16.88
C VAL A 329 23.47 10.37 -17.49
N SER A 330 22.41 9.57 -17.62
CA SER A 330 22.47 8.30 -18.36
C SER A 330 22.91 8.52 -19.81
N ALA A 331 22.29 9.48 -20.50
CA ALA A 331 22.68 9.87 -21.85
C ALA A 331 24.13 10.38 -21.91
N ALA A 332 24.52 11.27 -20.99
CA ALA A 332 25.88 11.78 -20.90
C ALA A 332 26.90 10.67 -20.60
N THR A 333 26.53 9.62 -19.87
CA THR A 333 27.37 8.46 -19.57
C THR A 333 27.63 7.63 -20.81
N MET A 334 26.59 7.34 -21.58
CA MET A 334 26.71 6.62 -22.86
C MET A 334 27.58 7.38 -23.88
N LEU A 335 27.64 8.72 -23.78
CA LEU A 335 28.39 9.57 -24.71
C LEU A 335 29.80 9.94 -24.23
N ALA A 336 30.02 10.19 -22.94
CA ALA A 336 31.25 10.80 -22.44
C ALA A 336 31.61 10.50 -20.97
N LEU A 337 30.65 10.34 -20.06
CA LEU A 337 30.94 10.23 -18.62
C LEU A 337 31.32 8.81 -18.15
N ALA A 338 31.28 7.79 -19.02
CA ALA A 338 31.63 6.41 -18.67
C ALA A 338 33.01 6.26 -17.98
N PRO A 339 34.12 6.87 -18.47
CA PRO A 339 35.43 6.74 -17.81
C PRO A 339 35.44 7.37 -16.42
N LEU A 340 34.68 8.46 -16.23
CA LEU A 340 34.61 9.17 -14.95
C LEU A 340 33.80 8.38 -13.92
N LEU A 341 32.60 7.92 -14.30
CA LEU A 341 31.73 7.15 -13.40
C LEU A 341 32.29 5.77 -13.09
N GLY A 342 33.10 5.19 -13.99
CA GLY A 342 33.81 3.94 -13.74
C GLY A 342 34.78 3.99 -12.56
N LEU A 343 35.29 5.18 -12.21
CA LEU A 343 36.20 5.39 -11.08
C LEU A 343 35.47 5.50 -9.73
N LEU A 344 34.14 5.61 -9.70
CA LEU A 344 33.38 5.81 -8.47
C LEU A 344 33.53 4.60 -7.53
N PRO A 345 34.06 4.76 -6.30
CA PRO A 345 34.16 3.66 -5.35
C PRO A 345 32.79 3.18 -4.89
N GLN A 346 32.59 1.87 -4.82
CA GLN A 346 31.32 1.28 -4.35
C GLN A 346 31.04 1.61 -2.88
N ALA A 347 32.08 1.78 -2.06
CA ALA A 347 31.96 2.20 -0.67
C ALA A 347 31.36 3.60 -0.52
N VAL A 348 31.67 4.53 -1.43
CA VAL A 348 31.09 5.88 -1.45
C VAL A 348 29.59 5.81 -1.77
N LEU A 349 29.23 4.99 -2.75
CA LEU A 349 27.83 4.74 -3.10
C LEU A 349 27.05 4.12 -1.92
N ALA A 350 27.66 3.13 -1.26
CA ALA A 350 27.09 2.47 -0.09
C ALA A 350 26.83 3.45 1.06
N ALA A 351 27.80 4.34 1.35
CA ALA A 351 27.67 5.38 2.38
C ALA A 351 26.46 6.30 2.14
N ILE A 352 26.32 6.81 0.92
CA ILE A 352 25.19 7.69 0.53
C ILE A 352 23.85 6.98 0.71
N VAL A 353 23.75 5.75 0.20
CA VAL A 353 22.51 4.98 0.27
C VAL A 353 22.15 4.63 1.72
N ILE A 354 23.12 4.30 2.58
CA ILE A 354 22.89 4.00 4.00
C ILE A 354 22.32 5.22 4.72
N VAL A 355 23.00 6.37 4.62
CA VAL A 355 22.61 7.59 5.35
C VAL A 355 21.16 7.97 5.04
N TYR A 356 20.76 7.91 3.77
CA TYR A 356 19.41 8.29 3.36
C TYR A 356 18.34 7.21 3.54
N SER A 357 18.74 5.94 3.69
CA SER A 357 17.76 4.84 3.91
C SER A 357 17.39 4.66 5.37
N ILE A 358 18.28 5.04 6.31
CA ILE A 358 17.99 4.97 7.76
C ILE A 358 16.76 5.83 8.12
N GLY A 359 16.57 6.97 7.45
CA GLY A 359 15.41 7.86 7.67
C GLY A 359 14.04 7.24 7.33
N LEU A 360 14.01 6.08 6.66
CA LEU A 360 12.77 5.33 6.40
C LEU A 360 12.28 4.56 7.63
N ILE A 361 13.16 4.32 8.60
CA ILE A 361 12.84 3.62 9.83
C ILE A 361 12.37 4.68 10.83
N GLN A 362 11.05 4.79 11.03
CA GLN A 362 10.44 5.79 11.89
C GLN A 362 9.68 5.14 13.07
N PRO A 363 10.37 4.79 14.18
CA PRO A 363 9.73 4.14 15.33
C PRO A 363 8.57 4.94 15.95
N LEU A 364 8.60 6.26 15.81
CA LEU A 364 7.53 7.15 16.28
C LEU A 364 6.21 6.93 15.53
N GLU A 365 6.25 6.62 14.23
CA GLU A 365 5.05 6.30 13.45
C GLU A 365 4.39 5.00 13.96
N PHE A 366 5.19 3.97 14.29
CA PHE A 366 4.69 2.74 14.90
C PHE A 366 4.03 2.98 16.26
N ALA A 367 4.64 3.82 17.11
CA ALA A 367 4.07 4.20 18.40
C ALA A 367 2.75 4.95 18.24
N ALA A 368 2.65 5.85 17.26
CA ALA A 368 1.43 6.58 16.94
C ALA A 368 0.30 5.63 16.50
N ILE A 369 0.58 4.66 15.61
CA ILE A 369 -0.39 3.64 15.19
C ILE A 369 -0.85 2.81 16.39
N ARG A 370 0.09 2.35 17.24
CA ARG A 370 -0.23 1.55 18.42
C ARG A 370 -1.12 2.28 19.41
N LYS A 371 -0.91 3.59 19.58
CA LYS A 371 -1.73 4.46 20.46
C LYS A 371 -3.18 4.54 19.98
N VAL A 372 -3.43 4.48 18.67
CA VAL A 372 -4.78 4.53 18.09
C VAL A 372 -5.43 3.15 18.04
N ARG A 373 -4.76 2.16 17.43
CA ARG A 373 -5.36 0.83 17.23
C ARG A 373 -4.30 -0.27 17.15
N THR A 374 -4.33 -1.18 18.11
CA THR A 374 -3.37 -2.31 18.19
C THR A 374 -3.45 -3.26 16.98
N MET A 375 -4.64 -3.44 16.38
CA MET A 375 -4.78 -4.27 15.18
C MET A 375 -3.99 -3.72 13.99
N GLU A 376 -4.05 -2.42 13.76
CA GLU A 376 -3.31 -1.77 12.68
C GLU A 376 -1.80 -1.76 12.96
N PHE A 377 -1.40 -1.66 14.23
CA PHE A 377 0.00 -1.86 14.63
C PHE A 377 0.48 -3.28 14.30
N ARG A 378 -0.36 -4.31 14.47
CA ARG A 378 -0.02 -5.69 14.05
C ARG A 378 0.12 -5.79 12.53
N TRP A 379 -0.69 -5.08 11.75
CA TRP A 379 -0.51 -5.03 10.29
C TRP A 379 0.79 -4.34 9.88
N ALA A 380 1.17 -3.26 10.56
CA ALA A 380 2.47 -2.60 10.34
C ALA A 380 3.64 -3.54 10.66
N LEU A 381 3.57 -4.29 11.77
CA LEU A 381 4.58 -5.31 12.10
C LEU A 381 4.60 -6.46 11.09
N ALA A 382 3.43 -6.93 10.65
CA ALA A 382 3.34 -7.99 9.64
C ALA A 382 3.95 -7.55 8.30
N ALA A 383 3.74 -6.29 7.89
CA ALA A 383 4.40 -5.72 6.72
C ALA A 383 5.92 -5.60 6.93
N PHE A 384 6.37 -5.09 8.08
CA PHE A 384 7.79 -4.97 8.42
C PHE A 384 8.50 -6.33 8.36
N PHE A 385 8.03 -7.32 9.12
CA PHE A 385 8.63 -8.65 9.14
C PHE A 385 8.41 -9.39 7.82
N GLY A 386 7.29 -9.18 7.15
CA GLY A 386 7.03 -9.75 5.84
C GLY A 386 8.07 -9.32 4.82
N VAL A 387 8.47 -8.04 4.83
CA VAL A 387 9.54 -7.52 3.96
C VAL A 387 10.89 -8.16 4.28
N LEU A 388 11.22 -8.33 5.56
CA LEU A 388 12.49 -8.94 5.96
C LEU A 388 12.55 -10.43 5.60
N VAL A 389 11.48 -11.18 5.85
CA VAL A 389 11.46 -12.64 5.69
C VAL A 389 11.26 -13.05 4.23
N PHE A 390 10.31 -12.43 3.53
CA PHE A 390 9.91 -12.85 2.20
C PHE A 390 10.44 -11.95 1.08
N GLY A 391 11.08 -10.82 1.43
CA GLY A 391 11.44 -9.78 0.49
C GLY A 391 10.37 -8.70 0.36
N THR A 392 10.74 -7.60 -0.28
CA THR A 392 9.96 -6.35 -0.33
C THR A 392 8.54 -6.54 -0.89
N LEU A 393 8.45 -7.29 -2.00
CA LEU A 393 7.20 -7.52 -2.71
C LEU A 393 6.29 -8.50 -1.95
N GLN A 394 6.78 -9.71 -1.70
CA GLN A 394 6.03 -10.76 -1.02
C GLN A 394 5.58 -10.25 0.35
N GLY A 395 6.43 -9.47 1.03
CA GLY A 395 6.09 -8.78 2.28
C GLY A 395 4.88 -7.86 2.16
N ILE A 396 4.81 -7.01 1.12
CA ILE A 396 3.62 -6.18 0.87
C ILE A 396 2.40 -7.04 0.56
N ILE A 397 2.52 -8.04 -0.32
CA ILE A 397 1.38 -8.88 -0.72
C ILE A 397 0.81 -9.59 0.50
N VAL A 398 1.66 -10.21 1.32
CA VAL A 398 1.27 -10.83 2.59
C VAL A 398 0.57 -9.82 3.49
N ALA A 399 1.11 -8.60 3.62
CA ALA A 399 0.48 -7.57 4.43
C ALA A 399 -0.89 -7.12 3.91
N ILE A 400 -1.05 -6.96 2.59
CA ILE A 400 -2.33 -6.65 1.95
C ILE A 400 -3.34 -7.77 2.21
N VAL A 401 -2.95 -9.03 1.97
CA VAL A 401 -3.82 -10.19 2.18
C VAL A 401 -4.25 -10.28 3.64
N LEU A 402 -3.32 -10.14 4.60
CA LEU A 402 -3.64 -10.12 6.02
C LEU A 402 -4.53 -8.95 6.41
N SER A 403 -4.35 -7.77 5.80
CA SER A 403 -5.21 -6.60 6.03
C SER A 403 -6.61 -6.82 5.48
N LEU A 404 -6.75 -7.39 4.28
CA LEU A 404 -8.02 -7.76 3.67
C LEU A 404 -8.76 -8.81 4.50
N LEU A 405 -8.06 -9.85 4.95
CA LEU A 405 -8.61 -10.87 5.84
C LEU A 405 -9.04 -10.26 7.18
N GLY A 406 -8.24 -9.33 7.72
CA GLY A 406 -8.58 -8.61 8.95
C GLY A 406 -9.83 -7.72 8.78
N LEU A 407 -9.93 -6.97 7.69
CA LEU A 407 -11.10 -6.15 7.36
C LEU A 407 -12.35 -7.01 7.10
N SER A 408 -12.19 -8.12 6.37
CA SER A 408 -13.26 -9.09 6.12
C SER A 408 -13.75 -9.71 7.42
N SER A 409 -12.83 -10.13 8.30
CA SER A 409 -13.15 -10.63 9.63
C SER A 409 -13.90 -9.58 10.46
N GLN A 410 -13.46 -8.31 10.43
CA GLN A 410 -14.16 -7.23 11.14
C GLN A 410 -15.57 -6.99 10.60
N ALA A 411 -15.75 -7.01 9.28
CA ALA A 411 -17.07 -6.87 8.65
C ALA A 411 -17.97 -8.09 8.92
N ALA A 412 -17.38 -9.27 9.05
CA ALA A 412 -18.08 -10.52 9.32
C ALA A 412 -18.57 -10.64 10.77
N HIS A 413 -18.08 -9.82 11.70
CA HIS A 413 -18.44 -9.82 13.12
C HIS A 413 -19.09 -8.49 13.55
N PRO A 414 -20.28 -8.15 13.02
CA PRO A 414 -20.99 -6.93 13.41
C PRO A 414 -21.39 -6.97 14.89
N ARG A 415 -21.44 -5.80 15.52
CA ARG A 415 -21.94 -5.69 16.90
C ARG A 415 -23.45 -5.80 16.91
N ILE A 416 -23.99 -6.50 17.91
CA ILE A 416 -25.42 -6.58 18.17
C ILE A 416 -25.66 -6.13 19.60
N HIS A 417 -26.36 -5.02 19.75
CA HIS A 417 -26.65 -4.43 21.04
C HIS A 417 -28.08 -4.75 21.47
N VAL A 418 -28.27 -5.20 22.71
CA VAL A 418 -29.57 -5.08 23.37
C VAL A 418 -29.75 -3.61 23.74
N ILE A 419 -30.87 -3.01 23.36
CA ILE A 419 -31.15 -1.60 23.63
C ILE A 419 -32.24 -1.45 24.69
N GLY A 420 -32.04 -0.52 25.62
CA GLY A 420 -32.98 -0.14 26.67
C GLY A 420 -33.31 1.35 26.60
N ARG A 421 -34.29 1.79 27.40
CA ARG A 421 -34.66 3.20 27.51
C ARG A 421 -33.91 3.85 28.68
N LYS A 422 -33.22 4.97 28.42
CA LYS A 422 -32.61 5.76 29.48
C LYS A 422 -33.70 6.26 30.44
N ARG A 423 -33.52 6.03 31.74
CA ARG A 423 -34.51 6.39 32.75
C ARG A 423 -34.89 7.87 32.68
N GLY A 424 -36.20 8.14 32.65
CA GLY A 424 -36.75 9.51 32.60
C GLY A 424 -36.62 10.22 31.25
N GLU A 425 -36.04 9.59 30.22
CA GLU A 425 -35.89 10.16 28.88
C GLU A 425 -36.47 9.21 27.81
N ASP A 426 -36.95 9.75 26.69
CA ASP A 426 -37.38 8.94 25.53
C ASP A 426 -36.20 8.61 24.62
N LEU A 427 -35.08 8.17 25.19
CA LEU A 427 -33.84 7.85 24.47
C LEU A 427 -33.51 6.35 24.57
N LEU A 428 -33.31 5.70 23.42
CA LEU A 428 -32.90 4.29 23.35
C LEU A 428 -31.40 4.16 23.10
N ARG A 429 -30.70 3.46 23.99
CA ARG A 429 -29.24 3.22 23.93
C ARG A 429 -28.88 1.77 24.26
N PRO A 430 -27.67 1.29 23.89
CA PRO A 430 -27.19 -0.02 24.32
C PRO A 430 -27.17 -0.15 25.84
N VAL A 431 -27.72 -1.24 26.36
CA VAL A 431 -27.62 -1.58 27.79
C VAL A 431 -26.16 -1.89 28.11
N SER A 432 -25.64 -1.30 29.19
CA SER A 432 -24.25 -1.49 29.59
C SER A 432 -24.09 -1.46 31.11
N PRO A 433 -23.03 -2.09 31.66
CA PRO A 433 -22.74 -2.02 33.09
C PRO A 433 -22.51 -0.59 33.63
N GLU A 434 -22.15 0.36 32.75
CA GLU A 434 -21.94 1.77 33.11
C GLU A 434 -23.27 2.52 33.36
N HIS A 435 -24.40 1.94 32.92
CA HIS A 435 -25.74 2.53 33.01
C HIS A 435 -26.76 1.50 33.51
N PRO A 436 -26.66 1.04 34.77
CA PRO A 436 -27.51 -0.02 35.31
C PRO A 436 -28.96 0.40 35.52
N ASP A 437 -29.25 1.70 35.43
CA ASP A 437 -30.58 2.29 35.57
C ASP A 437 -31.38 2.32 34.25
N ASP A 438 -30.80 1.86 33.13
CA ASP A 438 -31.52 1.74 31.86
C ASP A 438 -32.71 0.78 31.98
N GLU A 439 -33.88 1.25 31.55
CA GLU A 439 -35.14 0.53 31.64
C GLU A 439 -35.26 -0.50 30.51
N THR A 440 -35.51 -1.74 30.91
CA THR A 440 -35.97 -2.82 30.04
C THR A 440 -37.43 -3.15 30.39
N PHE A 441 -38.14 -3.80 29.47
CA PHE A 441 -39.57 -4.03 29.61
C PHE A 441 -39.84 -5.54 29.54
N GLU A 442 -40.59 -6.04 30.51
CA GLU A 442 -40.96 -7.45 30.57
C GLU A 442 -41.70 -7.87 29.29
N GLY A 443 -41.30 -9.01 28.71
CA GLY A 443 -41.85 -9.52 27.46
C GLY A 443 -41.37 -8.82 26.19
N LEU A 444 -40.55 -7.76 26.27
CA LEU A 444 -40.02 -7.05 25.11
C LEU A 444 -38.49 -7.13 25.06
N LEU A 445 -37.96 -7.69 23.98
CA LEU A 445 -36.53 -7.63 23.67
C LEU A 445 -36.32 -6.72 22.46
N MET A 446 -35.47 -5.71 22.59
CA MET A 446 -35.08 -4.85 21.49
C MET A 446 -33.60 -5.07 21.17
N VAL A 447 -33.30 -5.44 19.93
CA VAL A 447 -31.93 -5.66 19.44
C VAL A 447 -31.60 -4.72 18.30
N ARG A 448 -30.38 -4.21 18.27
CA ARG A 448 -29.86 -3.31 17.25
C ARG A 448 -28.55 -3.87 16.68
N PRO A 449 -28.59 -4.57 15.54
CA PRO A 449 -27.40 -4.91 14.76
C PRO A 449 -26.77 -3.65 14.16
N GLU A 450 -25.44 -3.61 14.08
CA GLU A 450 -24.69 -2.51 13.45
C GLU A 450 -23.87 -2.99 12.24
N GLY A 451 -24.07 -2.33 11.10
CA GLY A 451 -23.33 -2.60 9.87
C GLY A 451 -24.16 -3.32 8.80
N ARG A 452 -23.48 -3.75 7.72
CA ARG A 452 -24.10 -4.50 6.62
C ARG A 452 -24.46 -5.92 7.07
N LEU A 453 -25.63 -6.40 6.70
CA LEU A 453 -26.01 -7.81 6.85
C LEU A 453 -25.84 -8.52 5.50
N PHE A 454 -25.00 -9.54 5.45
CA PHE A 454 -24.67 -10.24 4.20
C PHE A 454 -24.29 -11.69 4.45
N PHE A 455 -24.04 -12.47 3.39
CA PHE A 455 -23.86 -13.92 3.49
C PHE A 455 -22.80 -14.35 4.52
N ALA A 456 -21.74 -13.56 4.71
CA ALA A 456 -20.65 -13.94 5.61
C ALA A 456 -20.97 -13.76 7.10
N ASN A 457 -21.92 -12.90 7.46
CA ASN A 457 -22.27 -12.63 8.86
C ASN A 457 -23.70 -13.00 9.26
N ALA A 458 -24.57 -13.27 8.29
CA ALA A 458 -25.99 -13.53 8.53
C ALA A 458 -26.23 -14.67 9.54
N GLN A 459 -25.47 -15.76 9.42
CA GLN A 459 -25.56 -16.90 10.34
C GLN A 459 -25.18 -16.51 11.77
N GLN A 460 -24.03 -15.87 11.95
CA GLN A 460 -23.57 -15.43 13.26
C GLN A 460 -24.53 -14.43 13.92
N VAL A 461 -25.08 -13.50 13.13
CA VAL A 461 -26.09 -12.55 13.61
C VAL A 461 -27.35 -13.28 14.05
N GLY A 462 -27.84 -14.21 13.23
CA GLY A 462 -29.00 -15.03 13.55
C GLY A 462 -28.83 -15.86 14.81
N ASP A 463 -27.66 -16.49 14.98
CA ASP A 463 -27.35 -17.30 16.16
C ASP A 463 -27.26 -16.45 17.42
N ARG A 464 -26.66 -15.26 17.35
CA ARG A 464 -26.59 -14.34 18.48
C ARG A 464 -27.96 -13.81 18.87
N VAL A 465 -28.83 -13.48 17.91
CA VAL A 465 -30.21 -13.08 18.19
C VAL A 465 -30.98 -14.23 18.84
N ARG A 466 -30.81 -15.47 18.35
CA ARG A 466 -31.43 -16.66 18.93
C ARG A 466 -30.99 -16.90 20.37
N GLU A 467 -29.70 -16.74 20.66
CA GLU A 467 -29.17 -16.81 22.02
C GLU A 467 -29.79 -15.73 22.93
N LEU A 468 -29.91 -14.49 22.45
CA LEU A 468 -30.55 -13.41 23.20
C LEU A 468 -32.04 -13.68 23.46
N VAL A 469 -32.76 -14.23 22.49
CA VAL A 469 -34.17 -14.63 22.65
C VAL A 469 -34.30 -15.77 23.66
N ALA A 470 -33.46 -16.80 23.58
CA ALA A 470 -33.48 -17.93 24.51
C ALA A 470 -33.23 -17.50 25.98
N ASN A 471 -32.34 -16.54 26.19
CA ASN A 471 -32.00 -16.04 27.51
C ASN A 471 -33.06 -15.09 28.11
N ASN A 472 -33.75 -14.29 27.29
CA ASN A 472 -34.70 -13.27 27.75
C ASN A 472 -36.17 -13.71 27.65
N LYS A 473 -36.47 -14.74 26.84
CA LYS A 473 -37.81 -15.29 26.58
C LYS A 473 -38.88 -14.19 26.30
N PRO A 474 -38.63 -13.26 25.37
CA PRO A 474 -39.59 -12.20 25.07
C PRO A 474 -40.83 -12.73 24.35
N SER A 475 -41.97 -12.05 24.49
CA SER A 475 -43.13 -12.24 23.61
C SER A 475 -43.01 -11.41 22.32
N VAL A 476 -42.26 -10.30 22.37
CA VAL A 476 -42.00 -9.42 21.22
C VAL A 476 -40.50 -9.17 21.07
N LEU A 477 -39.98 -9.44 19.87
CA LEU A 477 -38.61 -9.10 19.46
C LEU A 477 -38.66 -7.93 18.48
N VAL A 478 -38.18 -6.76 18.89
CA VAL A 478 -37.96 -5.63 17.97
C VAL A 478 -36.54 -5.69 17.43
N ILE A 479 -36.41 -5.74 16.11
CA ILE A 479 -35.15 -5.61 15.40
C ILE A 479 -35.06 -4.16 14.88
N ASP A 480 -34.22 -3.36 15.54
CA ASP A 480 -33.91 -2.00 15.14
C ASP A 480 -32.81 -2.00 14.06
N LEU A 481 -33.24 -1.78 12.82
CA LEU A 481 -32.39 -1.75 11.62
C LEU A 481 -31.83 -0.35 11.32
N SER A 482 -31.99 0.63 12.23
CA SER A 482 -31.49 2.00 12.02
C SER A 482 -29.97 2.12 11.84
N ARG A 483 -29.21 1.08 12.21
CA ARG A 483 -27.75 0.99 12.01
C ARG A 483 -27.35 -0.04 10.95
N VAL A 484 -28.33 -0.58 10.22
CA VAL A 484 -28.12 -1.48 9.08
C VAL A 484 -28.35 -0.71 7.80
N PHE A 485 -27.26 -0.45 7.06
CA PHE A 485 -27.33 0.36 5.83
C PHE A 485 -27.59 -0.47 4.57
N ASP A 486 -27.38 -1.79 4.60
CA ASP A 486 -27.61 -2.71 3.49
C ASP A 486 -27.87 -4.15 4.00
N ILE A 487 -28.74 -4.89 3.29
CA ILE A 487 -29.08 -6.30 3.56
C ILE A 487 -29.02 -7.08 2.24
N GLU A 488 -28.11 -8.04 2.16
CA GLU A 488 -28.00 -8.95 1.01
C GLU A 488 -29.11 -10.02 1.03
N TYR A 489 -29.41 -10.59 -0.14
CA TYR A 489 -30.44 -11.61 -0.34
C TYR A 489 -30.35 -12.77 0.66
N SER A 490 -29.18 -13.38 0.87
CA SER A 490 -29.04 -14.51 1.81
C SER A 490 -29.35 -14.10 3.25
N ALA A 491 -28.94 -12.90 3.68
CA ALA A 491 -29.26 -12.39 5.01
C ALA A 491 -30.77 -12.12 5.16
N LEU A 492 -31.40 -11.58 4.12
CA LEU A 492 -32.84 -11.34 4.09
C LEU A 492 -33.65 -12.64 4.18
N GLN A 493 -33.24 -13.69 3.44
CA GLN A 493 -33.89 -15.01 3.53
C GLN A 493 -33.77 -15.60 4.95
N MET A 494 -32.61 -15.45 5.59
CA MET A 494 -32.45 -15.86 6.98
C MET A 494 -33.35 -15.11 7.96
N MET A 495 -33.61 -13.82 7.72
CA MET A 495 -34.59 -13.06 8.52
C MET A 495 -36.02 -13.57 8.32
N VAL A 496 -36.39 -13.90 7.07
CA VAL A 496 -37.71 -14.48 6.74
C VAL A 496 -37.90 -15.84 7.42
N ASP A 497 -36.91 -16.72 7.33
CA ASP A 497 -36.93 -18.02 8.00
C ASP A 497 -36.90 -17.88 9.53
N GLY A 498 -36.17 -16.87 10.03
CA GLY A 498 -36.14 -16.52 11.44
C GLY A 498 -37.52 -16.12 11.96
N GLU A 499 -38.26 -15.29 11.23
CA GLU A 499 -39.63 -14.92 11.59
C GLU A 499 -40.56 -16.12 11.68
N ARG A 500 -40.46 -17.08 10.73
CA ARG A 500 -41.22 -18.33 10.81
C ARG A 500 -40.97 -19.08 12.11
N ARG A 501 -39.69 -19.33 12.43
CA ARG A 501 -39.28 -20.13 13.60
C ARG A 501 -39.67 -19.43 14.91
N PHE A 502 -39.40 -18.13 15.01
CA PHE A 502 -39.75 -17.38 16.22
C PHE A 502 -41.27 -17.28 16.41
N ALA A 503 -42.05 -17.16 15.34
CA ALA A 503 -43.52 -17.19 15.42
C ALA A 503 -44.04 -18.55 15.91
N GLU A 504 -43.45 -19.67 15.47
CA GLU A 504 -43.76 -21.02 15.98
C GLU A 504 -43.43 -21.17 17.48
N GLU A 505 -42.42 -20.44 17.97
CA GLU A 505 -42.03 -20.37 19.38
C GLU A 505 -42.83 -19.32 20.20
N GLY A 506 -43.81 -18.64 19.57
CA GLY A 506 -44.65 -17.64 20.24
C GLY A 506 -44.02 -16.25 20.39
N VAL A 507 -42.92 -15.97 19.68
CA VAL A 507 -42.21 -14.68 19.69
C VAL A 507 -42.53 -13.89 18.43
N ALA A 508 -43.19 -12.73 18.58
CA ALA A 508 -43.53 -11.87 17.45
C ALA A 508 -42.35 -10.95 17.06
N ILE A 509 -41.89 -11.04 15.80
CA ILE A 509 -40.87 -10.12 15.27
C ILE A 509 -41.50 -8.81 14.81
N TRP A 510 -40.94 -7.70 15.29
CA TRP A 510 -41.23 -6.33 14.85
C TRP A 510 -39.97 -5.73 14.22
N LEU A 511 -40.15 -4.95 13.15
CA LEU A 511 -39.06 -4.26 12.46
C LEU A 511 -39.15 -2.76 12.71
N ALA A 512 -38.02 -2.12 12.96
CA ALA A 512 -37.96 -0.69 13.21
C ALA A 512 -36.78 -0.02 12.48
N GLY A 513 -36.94 1.26 12.13
CA GLY A 513 -35.81 2.09 11.70
C GLY A 513 -35.21 1.72 10.35
N LEU A 514 -36.01 1.18 9.43
CA LEU A 514 -35.52 0.78 8.11
C LEU A 514 -35.18 2.01 7.27
N ASN A 515 -33.97 2.03 6.69
CA ASN A 515 -33.65 3.01 5.66
C ASN A 515 -34.43 2.71 4.35
N PRO A 516 -34.46 3.63 3.37
CA PRO A 516 -35.23 3.44 2.14
C PRO A 516 -34.86 2.17 1.36
N ASP A 517 -33.57 1.90 1.18
CA ASP A 517 -33.09 0.74 0.41
C ASP A 517 -33.47 -0.58 1.07
N VAL A 518 -33.24 -0.71 2.38
CA VAL A 518 -33.59 -1.91 3.15
C VAL A 518 -35.10 -2.12 3.18
N LEU A 519 -35.88 -1.04 3.32
CA LEU A 519 -37.35 -1.13 3.24
C LEU A 519 -37.81 -1.65 1.88
N ASP A 520 -37.21 -1.18 0.80
CA ASP A 520 -37.51 -1.64 -0.55
C ASP A 520 -37.13 -3.12 -0.74
N TYR A 521 -36.00 -3.58 -0.19
CA TYR A 521 -35.62 -5.00 -0.25
C TYR A 521 -36.62 -5.88 0.52
N ILE A 522 -37.05 -5.44 1.71
CA ILE A 522 -38.04 -6.16 2.54
C ILE A 522 -39.42 -6.19 1.89
N ARG A 523 -39.81 -5.14 1.16
CA ARG A 523 -41.05 -5.13 0.36
C ARG A 523 -40.96 -6.10 -0.81
N ARG A 524 -39.87 -6.04 -1.58
CA ARG A 524 -39.68 -6.88 -2.78
C ARG A 524 -39.55 -8.36 -2.45
N SER A 525 -39.09 -8.73 -1.26
CA SER A 525 -39.03 -10.12 -0.82
C SER A 525 -40.37 -10.69 -0.34
N GLY A 526 -41.43 -9.87 -0.23
CA GLY A 526 -42.70 -10.25 0.39
C GLY A 526 -42.62 -10.34 1.92
N PHE A 527 -41.47 -10.03 2.54
CA PHE A 527 -41.32 -10.09 3.98
C PHE A 527 -42.14 -9.01 4.69
N ALA A 528 -42.29 -7.83 4.08
CA ALA A 528 -43.16 -6.77 4.58
C ALA A 528 -44.61 -7.23 4.75
N ASP A 529 -45.14 -8.00 3.81
CA ASP A 529 -46.53 -8.48 3.84
C ASP A 529 -46.73 -9.52 4.94
N ARG A 530 -45.72 -10.35 5.17
CA ARG A 530 -45.71 -11.37 6.23
C ARG A 530 -45.62 -10.76 7.63
N VAL A 531 -44.75 -9.77 7.82
CA VAL A 531 -44.65 -9.02 9.09
C VAL A 531 -45.91 -8.17 9.30
N GLY A 532 -46.43 -7.56 8.24
CA GLY A 532 -47.61 -6.71 8.31
C GLY A 532 -47.31 -5.30 8.83
N LYS A 533 -48.16 -4.33 8.43
CA LYS A 533 -47.93 -2.90 8.71
C LYS A 533 -47.89 -2.57 10.21
N ASP A 534 -48.64 -3.30 11.03
CA ASP A 534 -48.72 -3.04 12.48
C ASP A 534 -47.47 -3.48 13.26
N ARG A 535 -46.55 -4.21 12.62
CA ARG A 535 -45.28 -4.67 13.20
C ARG A 535 -44.06 -4.01 12.52
N MET A 536 -44.28 -2.98 11.69
CA MET A 536 -43.23 -2.21 11.04
C MET A 536 -43.28 -0.75 11.46
N PHE A 537 -42.20 -0.25 12.05
CA PHE A 537 -42.15 1.07 12.67
C PHE A 537 -41.06 1.96 12.09
N LEU A 538 -41.32 3.27 12.08
CA LEU A 538 -40.32 4.27 11.65
C LEU A 538 -39.12 4.33 12.60
N SER A 539 -39.30 4.00 13.88
CA SER A 539 -38.22 3.98 14.87
C SER A 539 -38.49 2.96 15.97
N ALA A 540 -37.44 2.53 16.67
CA ALA A 540 -37.56 1.63 17.81
C ALA A 540 -38.34 2.27 18.97
N GLN A 541 -38.32 3.60 19.11
CA GLN A 541 -39.17 4.32 20.09
C GLN A 541 -40.66 4.20 19.75
N ALA A 542 -41.01 4.26 18.45
CA ALA A 542 -42.40 4.07 18.03
C ALA A 542 -42.87 2.63 18.31
N ALA A 543 -42.00 1.65 18.07
CA ALA A 543 -42.24 0.25 18.46
C ALA A 543 -42.46 0.12 19.98
N LEU A 544 -41.57 0.69 20.80
CA LEU A 544 -41.72 0.66 22.26
C LEU A 544 -43.03 1.30 22.72
N ARG A 545 -43.38 2.48 22.21
CA ARG A 545 -44.65 3.15 22.52
C ARG A 545 -45.86 2.28 22.16
N ARG A 546 -45.83 1.63 20.99
CA ARG A 546 -46.89 0.70 20.59
C ARG A 546 -46.99 -0.48 21.57
N TYR A 547 -45.86 -1.07 21.96
CA TYR A 547 -45.85 -2.18 22.93
C TYR A 547 -46.47 -1.77 24.26
N LEU A 548 -46.01 -0.66 24.86
CA LEU A 548 -46.51 -0.16 26.14
C LEU A 548 -48.00 0.15 26.11
N ASN A 549 -48.50 0.71 25.00
CA ASN A 549 -49.93 1.00 24.84
C ASN A 549 -50.79 -0.27 24.70
N THR A 550 -50.20 -1.39 24.28
CA THR A 550 -50.92 -2.67 24.11
C THR A 550 -50.92 -3.49 25.39
N SER A 551 -49.87 -3.35 26.18
CA SER A 551 -49.69 -4.04 27.47
C SER A 551 -50.30 -3.28 28.66
N ALA A 552 -50.78 -2.05 28.46
CA ALA A 552 -51.46 -1.29 29.51
C ALA A 552 -52.84 -1.90 29.82
N PRO A 553 -53.22 -2.12 31.10
CA PRO A 553 -54.55 -2.59 31.45
C PRO A 553 -55.61 -1.60 30.96
N LEU A 554 -56.63 -2.10 30.25
CA LEU A 554 -57.76 -1.31 29.77
C LEU A 554 -58.38 -0.52 30.94
N PRO A 555 -58.69 0.78 30.79
CA PRO A 555 -59.44 1.51 31.81
C PRO A 555 -60.78 0.83 32.02
N THR A 556 -61.08 0.41 33.25
CA THR A 556 -62.36 -0.15 33.62
C THR A 556 -63.43 0.88 33.31
N MET A 557 -64.32 0.60 32.35
CA MET A 557 -65.49 1.44 32.09
C MET A 557 -66.36 1.45 33.35
N VAL A 558 -66.29 2.52 34.13
CA VAL A 558 -67.29 2.80 35.16
C VAL A 558 -68.60 3.10 34.44
N ALA A 559 -69.55 2.18 34.55
CA ALA A 559 -70.91 2.38 34.07
C ALA A 559 -71.48 3.67 34.71
N LYS A 560 -71.83 4.64 33.87
CA LYS A 560 -72.51 5.86 34.28
C LYS A 560 -73.87 5.46 34.87
N ALA A 561 -74.06 5.69 36.17
CA ALA A 561 -75.35 5.50 36.82
C ALA A 561 -76.42 6.39 36.17
N ALA A 562 -77.58 5.82 35.88
CA ALA A 562 -78.74 6.52 35.32
C ALA A 562 -79.25 7.63 36.28
N PRO A 563 -79.79 8.74 35.77
CA PRO A 563 -80.36 9.78 36.63
C PRO A 563 -81.66 9.28 37.27
N LYS A 564 -81.83 9.52 38.58
CA LYS A 564 -83.10 9.32 39.28
C LYS A 564 -84.17 10.29 38.77
N PRO A 565 -85.44 9.87 38.70
CA PRO A 565 -86.54 10.76 38.34
C PRO A 565 -86.82 11.73 39.50
N THR A 566 -86.92 13.02 39.19
CA THR A 566 -87.39 14.06 40.09
C THR A 566 -88.90 13.93 40.30
N ARG A 567 -89.32 13.85 41.57
CA ARG A 567 -90.68 14.18 42.01
C ARG A 567 -90.64 15.57 42.64
N ASP A 568 -91.66 16.34 42.25
CA ASP A 568 -92.12 17.65 42.70
C ASP A 568 -91.28 18.89 42.31
#